data_AF-A0A7D5RZD0-F1
#
_entry.id   AF-A0A7D5RZD0-F1
#
_cell.length_a   1.000
_cell.length_b   1.000
_cell.length_c   1.000
_cell.angle_alpha   90.00
_cell.angle_beta   90.00
_cell.angle_gamma   90.00
#
_symmetry.space_group_name_H-M   'P 1'
#
loop_
_entity.id
_entity.type
_entity.pdbx_description
1 polymer ?
#
loop_
_entity_poly.entity_id
_entity_poly.type
_entity_poly.pdbx_seq_one_letter_code
_entity_poly.pdbx_strand_id
1 'polypeptide(L)'
;MELLRDKNLTLGRFDSTVVGDSLDTSCDYPGYDPSFDAVAGLFTAAFNQYVRQDLKVKNDQEYKIIEESASANWNYSKATNQFLNMASKLHDVMIKNKNLKVFVANGYFDLRTPFFATDYTYAHMRLPKNLQDQVNLYYYDSGHMMYLQQASLVKLKQDLANWLTTVLRNLNRPTNPIND
;
A
#
# COMPACT_ATOMS: atom_id res chain seq x y z
N MET A 1 -10.31 -2.53 19.46
CA MET A 1 -10.97 -2.87 18.18
C MET A 1 -12.25 -3.62 18.55
N GLU A 2 -13.42 -3.08 18.22
CA GLU A 2 -14.66 -3.47 18.94
C GLU A 2 -15.53 -4.52 18.24
N LEU A 3 -15.41 -4.68 16.91
CA LEU A 3 -16.44 -5.36 16.11
C LEU A 3 -16.73 -6.81 16.53
N LEU A 4 -15.73 -7.54 17.05
CA LEU A 4 -15.86 -8.93 17.48
C LEU A 4 -15.43 -9.16 18.95
N ARG A 5 -15.42 -8.09 19.77
CA ARG A 5 -14.98 -8.17 21.17
C ARG A 5 -15.82 -9.15 21.98
N ASP A 6 -17.13 -9.16 21.76
CA ASP A 6 -18.10 -10.07 22.40
C ASP A 6 -17.81 -11.56 22.13
N LYS A 7 -17.08 -11.85 21.05
CA LYS A 7 -16.68 -13.20 20.65
C LYS A 7 -15.24 -13.54 21.06
N ASN A 8 -14.55 -12.65 21.77
CA ASN A 8 -13.12 -12.76 22.07
C ASN A 8 -12.24 -12.90 20.81
N LEU A 9 -12.62 -12.26 19.70
CA LEU A 9 -11.89 -12.30 18.44
C LEU A 9 -11.34 -10.92 18.07
N THR A 10 -10.23 -10.90 17.33
CA THR A 10 -9.63 -9.70 16.73
C THR A 10 -9.54 -9.86 15.21
N LEU A 11 -9.74 -8.77 14.47
CA LEU A 11 -9.57 -8.76 13.02
C LEU A 11 -8.14 -8.40 12.65
N GLY A 12 -7.73 -8.83 11.46
CA GLY A 12 -6.53 -8.32 10.81
C GLY A 12 -6.71 -6.84 10.44
N ARG A 13 -5.71 -6.01 10.72
CA ARG A 13 -5.70 -4.61 10.27
C ARG A 13 -5.16 -4.51 8.86
N PHE A 14 -4.26 -5.40 8.46
CA PHE A 14 -3.84 -5.50 7.07
C PHE A 14 -4.92 -6.18 6.21
N ASP A 15 -5.68 -7.14 6.74
CA ASP A 15 -6.82 -7.73 6.04
C ASP A 15 -7.96 -8.06 7.02
N SER A 16 -9.06 -7.32 6.92
CA SER A 16 -10.22 -7.47 7.82
C SER A 16 -11.03 -8.76 7.58
N THR A 17 -10.74 -9.52 6.52
CA THR A 17 -11.34 -10.85 6.31
C THR A 17 -10.67 -11.93 7.16
N VAL A 18 -9.48 -11.65 7.70
CA VAL A 18 -8.74 -12.56 8.57
C VAL A 18 -9.06 -12.27 10.02
N VAL A 19 -9.30 -13.34 10.78
CA VAL A 19 -9.69 -13.27 12.19
C VAL A 19 -8.74 -14.16 13.01
N GLY A 20 -8.42 -13.73 14.22
CA GLY A 20 -7.69 -14.53 15.20
C GLY A 20 -8.27 -14.36 16.61
N ASP A 21 -7.82 -15.18 17.54
CA ASP A 21 -8.19 -15.08 18.95
C ASP A 21 -7.64 -13.79 19.56
N SER A 22 -8.44 -13.10 20.37
CA SER A 22 -7.97 -11.91 21.07
C SER A 22 -7.05 -12.31 22.25
N LEU A 23 -5.89 -11.67 22.34
CA LEU A 23 -4.97 -11.85 23.48
C LEU A 23 -5.46 -11.09 24.73
N ASP A 24 -6.16 -9.98 24.53
CA ASP A 24 -6.72 -9.14 25.59
C ASP A 24 -7.89 -8.32 25.03
N THR A 25 -9.10 -8.59 25.52
CA THR A 25 -10.32 -7.89 25.10
C THR A 25 -10.58 -6.59 25.86
N SER A 26 -9.76 -6.27 26.86
CA SER A 26 -9.85 -5.03 27.63
C SER A 26 -9.09 -3.87 26.99
N CYS A 27 -8.17 -4.17 26.07
CA CYS A 27 -7.33 -3.17 25.41
C CYS A 27 -8.00 -2.58 24.16
N ASP A 28 -7.83 -1.27 23.94
CA ASP A 28 -8.34 -0.58 22.75
C ASP A 28 -7.60 -0.99 21.47
N TYR A 29 -6.33 -1.43 21.62
CA TYR A 29 -5.48 -1.88 20.52
C TYR A 29 -5.23 -3.39 20.62
N PRO A 30 -5.38 -4.12 19.49
CA PRO A 30 -5.06 -5.54 19.49
C PRO A 30 -3.54 -5.74 19.67
N GLY A 31 -3.16 -6.72 20.48
CA GLY A 31 -1.75 -7.02 20.78
C GLY A 31 -0.95 -7.58 19.60
N TYR A 32 -1.62 -8.00 18.53
CA TYR A 32 -1.02 -8.51 17.29
C TYR A 32 -1.97 -8.30 16.11
N ASP A 33 -1.54 -8.67 14.91
CA ASP A 33 -2.37 -8.65 13.70
C ASP A 33 -2.43 -10.06 13.07
N PRO A 34 -3.59 -10.75 13.13
CA PRO A 34 -3.69 -12.12 12.61
C PRO A 34 -3.43 -12.22 11.11
N SER A 35 -3.71 -11.16 10.34
CA SER A 35 -3.43 -11.14 8.90
C SER A 35 -1.94 -10.99 8.57
N PHE A 36 -1.17 -10.34 9.43
CA PHE A 36 0.29 -10.24 9.30
C PHE A 36 0.98 -11.52 9.77
N ASP A 37 0.62 -11.99 10.97
CA ASP A 37 1.27 -13.13 11.61
C ASP A 37 1.09 -14.42 10.82
N ALA A 38 -0.06 -14.57 10.13
CA ALA A 38 -0.33 -15.69 9.25
C ALA A 38 0.69 -15.84 8.10
N VAL A 39 1.36 -14.76 7.69
CA VAL A 39 2.29 -14.76 6.55
C VAL A 39 3.73 -14.39 6.91
N ALA A 40 3.97 -13.67 8.00
CA ALA A 40 5.28 -13.15 8.37
C ALA A 40 6.36 -14.25 8.44
N GLY A 41 6.04 -15.40 9.02
CA GLY A 41 6.96 -16.54 9.12
C GLY A 41 7.34 -17.13 7.75
N LEU A 42 6.35 -17.26 6.85
CA LEU A 42 6.56 -17.79 5.51
C LEU A 42 7.47 -16.89 4.68
N PHE A 43 7.21 -15.58 4.68
CA PHE A 43 8.04 -14.60 3.98
C PHE A 43 9.45 -14.54 4.55
N THR A 44 9.59 -14.56 5.88
CA THR A 44 10.89 -14.55 6.56
C THR A 44 11.74 -15.76 6.20
N ALA A 45 11.16 -16.95 6.21
CA ALA A 45 11.86 -18.18 5.86
C ALA A 45 12.27 -18.19 4.37
N ALA A 46 11.34 -17.84 3.47
CA ALA A 46 11.60 -17.80 2.04
C ALA A 46 12.72 -16.79 1.68
N PHE A 47 12.69 -15.59 2.27
CA PHE A 47 13.73 -14.59 2.04
C PHE A 47 15.09 -15.04 2.59
N ASN A 48 15.15 -15.57 3.81
CA ASN A 48 16.40 -16.06 4.39
C ASN A 48 17.03 -17.17 3.55
N GLN A 49 16.21 -18.10 3.06
CA GLN A 49 16.67 -19.13 2.14
C GLN A 49 17.25 -18.51 0.87
N TYR A 50 16.49 -17.66 0.18
CA TYR A 50 16.89 -17.05 -1.09
C TYR A 50 18.19 -16.23 -0.95
N VAL A 51 18.28 -15.37 0.07
CA VAL A 51 19.41 -14.44 0.22
C VAL A 51 20.70 -15.16 0.61
N ARG A 52 20.61 -16.22 1.43
CA ARG A 52 21.79 -16.98 1.92
C ARG A 52 22.20 -18.09 0.96
N GLN A 53 21.24 -18.78 0.36
CA GLN A 53 21.50 -19.95 -0.47
C GLN A 53 21.65 -19.60 -1.95
N ASP A 54 20.86 -18.68 -2.50
CA ASP A 54 20.89 -18.40 -3.93
C ASP A 54 21.80 -17.20 -4.22
N LEU A 55 21.58 -16.09 -3.50
CA LEU A 55 22.40 -14.87 -3.67
C LEU A 55 23.75 -14.93 -2.95
N LYS A 56 23.95 -15.91 -2.05
CA LYS A 56 25.18 -16.13 -1.26
C LYS A 56 25.64 -14.90 -0.47
N VAL A 57 24.70 -14.06 -0.02
CA VAL A 57 25.02 -12.90 0.82
C VAL A 57 25.45 -13.39 2.20
N LYS A 58 26.66 -13.01 2.62
CA LYS A 58 27.20 -13.32 3.95
C LYS A 58 26.89 -12.17 4.90
N ASN A 59 25.91 -12.39 5.78
CA ASN A 59 25.58 -11.49 6.88
C ASN A 59 25.11 -12.31 8.08
N ASP A 60 25.70 -12.04 9.25
CA ASP A 60 25.39 -12.72 10.51
C ASP A 60 24.30 -12.00 11.31
N GLN A 61 23.83 -10.84 10.84
CA GLN A 61 22.70 -10.15 11.44
C GLN A 61 21.41 -10.95 11.26
N GLU A 62 20.57 -10.91 12.29
CA GLU A 62 19.20 -11.38 12.23
C GLU A 62 18.41 -10.57 11.20
N TYR A 63 17.67 -11.27 10.34
CA TYR A 63 16.74 -10.61 9.44
C TYR A 63 15.46 -10.26 10.19
N LYS A 64 15.20 -8.96 10.33
CA LYS A 64 13.96 -8.44 10.92
C LYS A 64 13.01 -8.01 9.80
N ILE A 65 11.85 -8.67 9.70
CA ILE A 65 10.82 -8.32 8.70
C ILE A 65 10.27 -6.91 8.92
N ILE A 66 10.13 -6.51 10.18
CA ILE A 66 9.81 -5.15 10.62
C ILE A 66 10.69 -4.86 11.85
N GLU A 67 11.35 -3.71 11.87
CA GLU A 67 12.15 -3.24 13.00
C GLU A 67 11.32 -2.21 13.80
N GLU A 68 10.76 -2.65 14.92
CA GLU A 68 9.88 -1.84 15.78
C GLU A 68 10.57 -0.65 16.44
N SER A 69 11.81 -0.80 16.92
CA SER A 69 12.61 0.29 17.49
C SER A 69 12.93 1.36 16.44
N ALA A 70 13.27 0.96 15.21
CA ALA A 70 13.48 1.92 14.13
C ALA A 70 12.17 2.66 13.79
N SER A 71 11.04 1.94 13.79
CA SER A 71 9.71 2.54 13.57
C SER A 71 9.32 3.50 14.69
N ALA A 72 9.57 3.14 15.96
CA ALA A 72 9.22 3.95 17.12
C ALA A 72 10.05 5.23 17.22
N ASN A 73 11.30 5.18 16.78
CA ASN A 73 12.24 6.30 16.81
C ASN A 73 12.30 7.08 15.49
N TRP A 74 11.35 6.86 14.58
CA TRP A 74 11.34 7.52 13.29
C TRP A 74 11.18 9.04 13.45
N ASN A 75 12.04 9.81 12.78
CA ASN A 75 12.03 11.27 12.89
C ASN A 75 10.92 11.89 12.03
N TYR A 76 9.79 12.20 12.66
CA TYR A 76 8.66 12.91 12.05
C TYR A 76 8.73 14.43 12.21
N SER A 77 9.88 15.05 12.52
CA SER A 77 10.01 16.50 12.78
C SER A 77 9.46 17.43 11.68
N LYS A 78 9.34 16.95 10.43
CA LYS A 78 8.71 17.68 9.31
C LYS A 78 7.17 17.62 9.31
N ALA A 79 6.59 16.86 10.24
CA ALA A 79 5.15 16.62 10.44
C ALA A 79 4.79 16.65 11.95
N THR A 80 5.47 17.48 12.75
CA THR A 80 5.15 17.61 14.18
C THR A 80 3.72 18.12 14.39
N ASN A 81 2.96 17.44 15.26
CA ASN A 81 1.55 17.73 15.57
C ASN A 81 0.59 17.73 14.37
N GLN A 82 0.94 17.07 13.28
CA GLN A 82 0.09 16.93 12.11
C GLN A 82 0.29 15.58 11.44
N PHE A 83 -0.73 15.08 10.74
CA PHE A 83 -0.54 13.94 9.86
C PHE A 83 0.34 14.34 8.67
N LEU A 84 1.26 13.45 8.29
CA LEU A 84 2.06 13.65 7.10
C LEU A 84 1.15 13.65 5.87
N ASN A 85 1.09 14.77 5.16
CA ASN A 85 0.32 14.91 3.93
C ASN A 85 1.24 15.08 2.72
N MET A 86 1.16 14.15 1.78
CA MET A 86 1.94 14.16 0.54
C MET A 86 1.13 14.56 -0.69
N ALA A 87 -0.19 14.79 -0.55
CA ALA A 87 -1.08 15.14 -1.66
C ALA A 87 -0.68 16.47 -2.31
N SER A 88 -0.33 17.48 -1.52
CA SER A 88 0.13 18.78 -2.05
C SER A 88 1.43 18.65 -2.85
N LYS A 89 2.37 17.82 -2.39
CA LYS A 89 3.60 17.55 -3.11
C LYS A 89 3.35 16.79 -4.41
N LEU A 90 2.47 15.80 -4.39
CA LEU A 90 2.07 15.08 -5.61
C LEU A 90 1.39 16.02 -6.60
N HIS A 91 0.46 16.87 -6.13
CA HIS A 91 -0.14 17.95 -6.92
C HIS A 91 0.94 18.81 -7.60
N ASP A 92 1.89 19.35 -6.84
CA ASP A 92 2.92 20.25 -7.37
C ASP A 92 3.79 19.57 -8.42
N VAL A 93 4.15 18.31 -8.21
CA VAL A 93 4.94 17.53 -9.18
C VAL A 93 4.12 17.26 -10.44
N MET A 94 2.84 16.93 -10.33
CA MET A 94 1.96 16.71 -11.49
C MET A 94 1.71 17.98 -12.30
N ILE A 95 1.63 19.15 -11.64
CA ILE A 95 1.54 20.45 -12.33
C ILE A 95 2.81 20.72 -13.14
N LYS A 96 3.99 20.47 -12.56
CA LYS A 96 5.29 20.72 -13.19
C LYS A 96 5.61 19.68 -14.26
N ASN A 97 5.22 18.43 -14.04
CA ASN A 97 5.42 17.32 -14.97
C ASN A 97 4.07 16.76 -15.41
N LYS A 98 3.50 17.37 -16.47
CA LYS A 98 2.23 16.93 -17.07
C LYS A 98 2.28 15.56 -17.74
N ASN A 99 3.45 14.91 -17.77
CA ASN A 99 3.63 13.55 -18.27
C ASN A 99 3.64 12.51 -17.15
N LEU A 100 3.66 12.91 -15.87
CA LEU A 100 3.64 12.00 -14.74
C LEU A 100 2.30 11.24 -14.66
N LYS A 101 2.34 9.93 -14.84
CA LYS A 101 1.19 9.04 -14.68
C LYS A 101 1.29 8.32 -13.34
N VAL A 102 0.15 8.19 -12.65
CA VAL A 102 0.06 7.63 -11.31
C VAL A 102 -0.90 6.44 -11.32
N PHE A 103 -0.42 5.30 -10.84
CA PHE A 103 -1.20 4.09 -10.58
C PHE A 103 -1.33 3.91 -9.07
N VAL A 104 -2.55 3.73 -8.57
CA VAL A 104 -2.79 3.47 -7.14
C VAL A 104 -3.62 2.20 -7.01
N ALA A 105 -3.11 1.23 -6.25
CA ALA A 105 -3.81 -0.02 -5.95
C ALA A 105 -4.29 -0.02 -4.51
N ASN A 106 -5.57 -0.35 -4.31
CA ASN A 106 -6.23 -0.31 -3.01
C ASN A 106 -6.91 -1.66 -2.72
N GLY A 107 -6.66 -2.22 -1.54
CA GLY A 107 -7.44 -3.34 -1.01
C GLY A 107 -8.71 -2.85 -0.31
N TYR A 108 -9.85 -3.49 -0.58
CA TYR A 108 -11.11 -3.15 0.10
C TYR A 108 -11.09 -3.45 1.61
N PHE A 109 -10.31 -4.44 2.04
CA PHE A 109 -10.28 -4.92 3.42
C PHE A 109 -9.07 -4.41 4.22
N ASP A 110 -8.33 -3.44 3.67
CA ASP A 110 -7.20 -2.81 4.35
C ASP A 110 -7.70 -1.77 5.38
N LEU A 111 -7.43 -2.01 6.67
CA LEU A 111 -7.75 -1.07 7.75
C LEU A 111 -6.53 -0.24 8.19
N ARG A 112 -5.34 -0.51 7.66
CA ARG A 112 -4.13 0.29 7.88
C ARG A 112 -4.11 1.51 6.97
N THR A 113 -4.40 1.32 5.69
CA THR A 113 -4.53 2.38 4.69
C THR A 113 -5.82 2.22 3.89
N PRO A 114 -6.99 2.55 4.50
CA PRO A 114 -8.28 2.30 3.87
C PRO A 114 -8.41 2.97 2.49
N PHE A 115 -8.95 2.24 1.51
CA PHE A 115 -9.14 2.76 0.14
C PHE A 115 -9.89 4.10 0.12
N PHE A 116 -10.84 4.30 1.03
CA PHE A 116 -11.60 5.54 1.11
C PHE A 116 -10.73 6.74 1.52
N ALA A 117 -9.66 6.53 2.29
CA ALA A 117 -8.69 7.59 2.58
C ALA A 117 -7.91 7.99 1.31
N THR A 118 -7.63 7.04 0.41
CA THR A 118 -7.07 7.32 -0.93
C THR A 118 -8.05 8.14 -1.75
N ASP A 119 -9.31 7.72 -1.84
CA ASP A 119 -10.36 8.42 -2.58
C ASP A 119 -10.53 9.85 -2.08
N TYR A 120 -10.61 10.01 -0.75
CA TYR A 120 -10.70 11.31 -0.11
C TYR A 120 -9.50 12.18 -0.46
N THR A 121 -8.29 11.65 -0.33
CA THR A 121 -7.06 12.38 -0.61
C THR A 121 -7.01 12.83 -2.08
N TYR A 122 -7.35 11.94 -3.01
CA TYR A 122 -7.39 12.23 -4.43
C TYR A 122 -8.43 13.31 -4.78
N ALA A 123 -9.65 13.18 -4.25
CA ALA A 123 -10.73 14.16 -4.46
C ALA A 123 -10.36 15.56 -3.94
N HIS A 124 -9.55 15.63 -2.88
CA HIS A 124 -9.12 16.89 -2.25
C HIS A 124 -7.74 17.37 -2.72
N MET A 125 -7.09 16.67 -3.65
CA MET A 125 -5.77 17.05 -4.17
C MET A 125 -5.81 18.27 -5.10
N ARG A 126 -7.02 18.68 -5.55
CA ARG A 126 -7.28 19.86 -6.40
C ARG A 126 -6.51 19.89 -7.73
N LEU A 127 -6.31 18.72 -8.35
CA LEU A 127 -5.73 18.66 -9.69
C LEU A 127 -6.63 19.36 -10.73
N PRO A 128 -6.03 20.13 -11.65
CA PRO A 128 -6.71 20.59 -12.86
C PRO A 128 -7.36 19.44 -13.62
N LYS A 129 -8.51 19.69 -14.27
CA LYS A 129 -9.30 18.67 -14.97
C LYS A 129 -8.46 17.84 -15.96
N ASN A 130 -7.52 18.48 -16.68
CA ASN A 130 -6.65 17.82 -17.66
C ASN A 130 -5.54 16.94 -17.04
N LEU A 131 -5.35 16.98 -15.71
CA LEU A 131 -4.41 16.14 -14.97
C LEU A 131 -5.09 15.03 -14.17
N GLN A 132 -6.40 15.12 -13.95
CA GLN A 132 -7.16 14.10 -13.20
C GLN A 132 -7.08 12.73 -13.86
N ASP A 133 -7.18 12.67 -15.19
CA ASP A 133 -7.07 11.42 -15.96
C ASP A 133 -5.68 10.74 -15.88
N GLN A 134 -4.70 11.41 -15.26
CA GLN A 134 -3.35 10.85 -15.05
C GLN A 134 -3.22 10.04 -13.77
N VAL A 135 -4.22 10.08 -12.88
CA VAL A 135 -4.28 9.25 -11.67
C VAL A 135 -5.31 8.15 -11.90
N ASN A 136 -4.86 6.90 -11.87
CA ASN A 136 -5.72 5.74 -12.07
C ASN A 136 -5.79 4.94 -10.76
N LEU A 137 -6.98 4.91 -10.16
CA LEU A 137 -7.27 4.17 -8.94
C LEU A 137 -7.81 2.79 -9.30
N TYR A 138 -7.25 1.76 -8.68
CA TYR A 138 -7.64 0.36 -8.86
C TYR A 138 -7.99 -0.23 -7.51
N TYR A 139 -8.98 -1.12 -7.50
CA TYR A 139 -9.51 -1.75 -6.30
C TYR A 139 -9.48 -3.28 -6.42
N TYR A 140 -9.24 -3.93 -5.29
CA TYR A 140 -9.02 -5.36 -5.19
C TYR A 140 -9.77 -5.93 -3.99
N ASP A 141 -10.35 -7.12 -4.18
CA ASP A 141 -11.05 -7.89 -3.15
C ASP A 141 -10.02 -8.61 -2.27
N SER A 142 -9.30 -7.82 -1.46
CA SER A 142 -8.19 -8.23 -0.60
C SER A 142 -7.87 -7.12 0.41
N GLY A 143 -7.06 -7.43 1.43
CA GLY A 143 -6.43 -6.45 2.29
C GLY A 143 -5.22 -5.71 1.66
N HIS A 144 -4.36 -5.19 2.54
CA HIS A 144 -3.18 -4.36 2.28
C HIS A 144 -2.15 -5.00 1.35
N MET A 145 -2.02 -6.33 1.41
CA MET A 145 -1.12 -7.11 0.57
C MET A 145 -1.96 -7.83 -0.50
N MET A 146 -2.49 -7.08 -1.46
CA MET A 146 -3.45 -7.58 -2.47
C MET A 146 -2.97 -8.82 -3.25
N TYR A 147 -1.65 -9.02 -3.31
CA TYR A 147 -1.02 -10.15 -3.97
C TYR A 147 -1.14 -11.49 -3.21
N LEU A 148 -1.59 -11.48 -1.95
CA LEU A 148 -1.80 -12.71 -1.18
C LEU A 148 -3.08 -13.44 -1.58
N GLN A 149 -4.09 -12.71 -2.08
CA GLN A 149 -5.30 -13.29 -2.64
C GLN A 149 -5.08 -13.55 -4.13
N GLN A 150 -5.17 -14.82 -4.56
CA GLN A 150 -4.75 -15.25 -5.91
C GLN A 150 -5.47 -14.53 -7.07
N ALA A 151 -6.78 -14.32 -6.98
CA ALA A 151 -7.54 -13.59 -7.99
C ALA A 151 -7.13 -12.10 -8.03
N SER A 152 -6.91 -11.49 -6.86
CA SER A 152 -6.42 -10.11 -6.74
C SER A 152 -4.98 -9.97 -7.26
N LEU A 153 -4.11 -10.95 -7.06
CA LEU A 153 -2.78 -11.01 -7.67
C LEU A 153 -2.85 -11.03 -9.20
N VAL A 154 -3.66 -11.92 -9.77
CA VAL A 154 -3.84 -12.03 -11.22
C VAL A 154 -4.37 -10.71 -11.78
N LYS A 155 -5.40 -10.14 -11.14
CA LYS A 155 -5.97 -8.85 -11.52
C LYS A 155 -4.93 -7.72 -11.42
N LEU A 156 -4.18 -7.64 -10.32
CA LEU A 156 -3.16 -6.60 -10.11
C LEU A 156 -2.09 -6.65 -11.18
N LYS A 157 -1.61 -7.85 -11.53
CA LYS A 157 -0.65 -8.03 -12.62
C LYS A 157 -1.22 -7.56 -13.96
N GLN A 158 -2.46 -7.94 -14.26
CA GLN A 158 -3.11 -7.57 -15.52
C GLN A 158 -3.34 -6.05 -15.62
N ASP A 159 -3.87 -5.45 -14.56
CA ASP A 159 -4.14 -4.01 -14.48
C ASP A 159 -2.84 -3.20 -14.64
N LEU A 160 -1.78 -3.60 -13.93
CA LEU A 160 -0.48 -2.93 -14.02
C LEU A 160 0.13 -3.05 -15.43
N ALA A 161 0.08 -4.24 -16.05
CA ALA A 161 0.59 -4.45 -17.39
C ALA A 161 -0.18 -3.65 -18.45
N ASN A 162 -1.52 -3.62 -18.34
CA ASN A 162 -2.38 -2.84 -19.22
C ASN A 162 -2.17 -1.34 -19.05
N TRP A 163 -2.06 -0.88 -17.81
CA TRP A 163 -1.76 0.51 -17.50
C TRP A 163 -0.41 0.92 -18.09
N LEU A 164 0.64 0.15 -17.83
CA LEU A 164 1.98 0.43 -18.37
C LEU A 164 1.98 0.47 -19.90
N THR A 165 1.33 -0.48 -20.55
CA THR A 165 1.19 -0.52 -22.02
C THR A 165 0.49 0.73 -22.54
N THR A 166 -0.57 1.17 -21.87
CA THR A 166 -1.33 2.37 -22.24
C THR A 166 -0.48 3.63 -22.09
N VAL A 167 0.25 3.75 -20.97
CA VAL A 167 1.15 4.88 -20.71
C VAL A 167 2.25 4.95 -21.78
N LEU A 168 2.91 3.83 -22.09
CA LEU A 168 3.99 3.78 -23.08
C LEU A 168 3.49 4.08 -24.50
N ARG A 169 2.30 3.59 -24.89
CA ARG A 169 1.69 3.93 -26.19
C ARG A 169 1.40 5.42 -26.33
N ASN A 170 0.94 6.07 -25.26
CA ASN A 170 0.63 7.49 -25.28
C ASN A 170 1.88 8.38 -25.34
N LEU A 171 3.01 7.92 -24.82
CA LEU A 171 4.30 8.60 -24.95
C LEU A 171 4.85 8.55 -26.38
N ASN A 172 4.57 7.49 -27.13
CA ASN A 172 5.06 7.29 -28.49
C ASN A 172 4.18 7.92 -29.57
N ARG A 173 3.12 8.67 -29.21
CA ARG A 173 2.33 9.43 -30.18
C ARG A 173 3.09 10.69 -30.57
N PRO A 174 3.26 11.01 -31.87
CA PRO A 174 3.83 12.29 -32.26
C PRO A 174 2.97 13.41 -31.69
N THR A 175 3.59 14.33 -30.95
CA THR A 175 2.93 15.55 -30.50
C THR A 175 2.55 16.32 -31.75
N ASN A 176 1.24 16.48 -32.02
CA ASN A 176 0.80 17.44 -33.03
C ASN A 176 1.44 18.78 -32.70
N PRO A 177 2.06 19.47 -33.69
CA PRO A 177 2.57 20.81 -33.45
C PRO A 177 1.43 21.66 -32.91
N ILE A 178 1.71 22.39 -31.84
CA ILE A 178 0.84 23.42 -31.32
C ILE A 178 0.69 24.42 -32.46
N ASN A 179 -0.51 24.51 -33.05
CA ASN A 179 -0.81 25.62 -33.95
C ASN A 179 -0.93 26.87 -33.07
N ASP A 180 -0.13 27.89 -33.42
CA ASP A 180 0.02 29.18 -32.74
C ASP A 180 -1.30 29.90 -32.43
#